data_AF-A0A943TGI0-F1
#
_entry.id   AF-A0A943TGI0-F1
#
_cell.length_a   1.000
_cell.length_b   1.000
_cell.length_c   1.000
_cell.angle_alpha   90.00
_cell.angle_beta   90.00
_cell.angle_gamma   90.00
#
_symmetry.space_group_name_H-M   'P 1'
#
loop_
_entity.id
_entity.type
_entity.pdbx_description
1 polymer ?
#
loop_
_entity_poly.entity_id
_entity_poly.type
_entity_poly.pdbx_seq_one_letter_code
_entity_poly.pdbx_strand_id
1 'polypeptide(L)'
;MKITKKIWLLRICTVLYTAIFCIGCVAKGGVLQDVYASSANTVLVKKTKADKNVIPDKYNTGAKGNLKKVKLGAVVGGIQFTAASGNTKNSLDFYYNNKQVKGKIIFKDYDFSKYPVVCYNSQKVEQKINVTFINCKFSYFATDRACTNVSYEFQKCTFKNFGGSNASFDRCKFGGSYNDGLNPFQKINVKNSFFCDLGSVKSDKVIHSDGTQIYGWKGIMAKDILYKNCRFEIPQIAPKGSKAGVNACIMLQLEYSGAESIKFEDCILNGG
;
A
#
# COMPACT_ATOMS: atom_id res chain seq x y z
N MET A 1 -60.44 -45.71 -51.98
CA MET A 1 -61.69 -45.15 -51.41
C MET A 1 -61.31 -43.95 -50.54
N LYS A 2 -61.37 -42.75 -51.11
CA LYS A 2 -62.41 -41.72 -50.89
C LYS A 2 -62.49 -41.16 -49.45
N ILE A 3 -61.82 -40.01 -49.28
CA ILE A 3 -62.21 -38.74 -48.65
C ILE A 3 -62.97 -38.81 -47.31
N THR A 4 -62.43 -38.09 -46.30
CA THR A 4 -63.04 -37.01 -45.48
C THR A 4 -62.42 -37.04 -44.07
N LYS A 5 -62.14 -35.96 -43.33
CA LYS A 5 -62.29 -34.51 -43.51
C LYS A 5 -61.42 -33.86 -42.42
N LYS A 6 -60.79 -32.75 -42.79
CA LYS A 6 -60.46 -31.58 -41.94
C LYS A 6 -61.12 -31.58 -40.55
N ILE A 7 -60.31 -31.56 -39.49
CA ILE A 7 -60.41 -30.73 -38.26
C ILE A 7 -59.13 -31.07 -37.49
N TRP A 8 -58.03 -30.35 -37.71
CA TRP A 8 -56.86 -30.33 -36.79
C TRP A 8 -55.90 -29.16 -37.13
N LEU A 9 -56.07 -28.55 -38.31
CA LEU A 9 -55.27 -27.40 -38.80
C LEU A 9 -55.75 -26.01 -38.33
N LEU A 10 -56.50 -25.92 -37.23
CA LEU A 10 -56.98 -24.65 -36.66
C LEU A 10 -56.57 -24.44 -35.19
N ARG A 11 -55.56 -25.18 -34.71
CA ARG A 11 -54.88 -24.92 -33.43
C ARG A 11 -53.36 -24.76 -33.56
N ILE A 12 -52.86 -24.44 -34.76
CA ILE A 12 -51.44 -24.16 -35.01
C ILE A 12 -51.15 -22.65 -35.14
N CYS A 13 -52.17 -21.79 -35.23
CA CYS A 13 -51.96 -20.33 -35.41
C CYS A 13 -52.16 -19.46 -34.17
N THR A 14 -52.37 -20.02 -32.97
CA THR A 14 -52.61 -19.20 -31.75
C THR A 14 -51.67 -19.51 -30.57
N VAL A 15 -50.65 -20.33 -30.77
CA VAL A 15 -49.59 -20.57 -29.75
C VAL A 15 -48.20 -20.13 -30.25
N LEU A 16 -48.11 -19.59 -31.46
CA LEU A 16 -46.86 -19.13 -32.09
C LEU A 16 -46.69 -17.59 -32.09
N TYR A 17 -47.46 -16.87 -31.26
CA TYR A 17 -47.36 -15.40 -31.11
C TYR A 17 -46.97 -14.94 -29.68
N THR A 18 -46.48 -15.84 -28.83
CA THR A 18 -45.85 -15.50 -27.54
C THR A 18 -44.43 -16.07 -27.42
N ALA A 19 -43.76 -16.29 -28.56
CA ALA A 19 -42.38 -16.77 -28.62
C ALA A 19 -41.39 -15.77 -29.24
N ILE A 20 -41.81 -14.57 -29.66
CA ILE A 20 -40.90 -13.57 -30.24
C ILE A 20 -41.34 -12.18 -29.80
N PHE A 21 -40.93 -11.76 -28.60
CA PHE A 21 -40.55 -10.38 -28.27
C PHE A 21 -40.11 -10.36 -26.80
N CYS A 22 -38.84 -10.68 -26.56
CA CYS A 22 -37.98 -10.13 -25.49
C CYS A 22 -36.59 -10.78 -25.62
N ILE A 23 -35.97 -10.61 -26.78
CA ILE A 23 -34.52 -10.63 -26.86
C ILE A 23 -34.07 -9.32 -26.20
N GLY A 24 -33.66 -9.43 -24.93
CA GLY A 24 -32.77 -8.47 -24.29
C GLY A 24 -31.48 -9.20 -23.98
N CYS A 25 -30.50 -9.09 -24.88
CA CYS A 25 -29.14 -9.57 -24.70
C CYS A 25 -28.56 -9.11 -23.36
N VAL A 26 -28.11 -10.03 -22.49
CA VAL A 26 -26.92 -9.80 -21.65
C VAL A 26 -26.13 -11.10 -21.51
N ALA A 27 -24.88 -11.01 -21.93
CA ALA A 27 -23.89 -12.07 -21.92
C ALA A 27 -23.33 -12.36 -20.51
N LYS A 28 -22.91 -13.62 -20.33
CA LYS A 28 -21.79 -14.14 -19.51
C LYS A 28 -21.45 -13.39 -18.21
N GLY A 29 -21.77 -14.05 -17.10
CA GLY A 29 -21.19 -13.78 -15.79
C GLY A 29 -21.76 -14.71 -14.73
N GLY A 30 -21.37 -15.99 -14.77
CA GLY A 30 -21.77 -16.95 -13.74
C GLY A 30 -21.29 -16.51 -12.37
N VAL A 31 -22.21 -16.01 -11.54
CA VAL A 31 -22.08 -15.99 -10.10
C VAL A 31 -23.08 -17.03 -9.60
N LEU A 32 -22.57 -18.17 -9.12
CA LEU A 32 -23.37 -19.13 -8.39
C LEU A 32 -24.02 -18.41 -7.21
N GLN A 33 -25.35 -18.44 -7.20
CA GLN A 33 -26.18 -17.71 -6.28
C GLN A 33 -26.54 -18.68 -5.14
N ASP A 34 -25.85 -18.57 -4.00
CA ASP A 34 -26.24 -19.31 -2.81
C ASP A 34 -27.52 -18.66 -2.24
N VAL A 35 -28.64 -19.37 -2.40
CA VAL A 35 -29.95 -18.99 -1.84
C VAL A 35 -30.12 -19.72 -0.51
N TYR A 36 -30.20 -18.98 0.59
CA TYR A 36 -30.62 -19.51 1.89
C TYR A 36 -31.89 -18.76 2.37
N ALA A 37 -32.78 -19.53 2.99
CA ALA A 37 -34.22 -19.30 3.15
C ALA A 37 -34.65 -17.98 3.80
N SER A 38 -35.81 -17.47 3.36
CA SER A 38 -36.48 -16.29 3.91
C SER A 38 -37.46 -16.67 5.03
N SER A 39 -37.39 -15.95 6.15
CA SER A 39 -38.49 -15.82 7.10
C SER A 39 -38.86 -14.32 7.21
N ALA A 40 -40.14 -14.04 7.47
CA ALA A 40 -40.79 -12.75 7.20
C ALA A 40 -40.30 -11.54 8.04
N ASN A 41 -39.25 -11.68 8.85
CA ASN A 41 -38.68 -10.60 9.69
C ASN A 41 -37.15 -10.45 9.59
N THR A 42 -36.50 -11.10 8.63
CA THR A 42 -35.06 -10.88 8.38
C THR A 42 -34.83 -9.74 7.39
N VAL A 43 -34.18 -8.66 7.84
CA VAL A 43 -33.56 -7.69 6.92
C VAL A 43 -32.47 -8.42 6.18
N LEU A 44 -32.66 -8.61 4.87
CA LEU A 44 -31.66 -9.24 4.01
C LEU A 44 -30.51 -8.24 3.80
N VAL A 45 -29.51 -8.27 4.68
CA VAL A 45 -28.31 -7.44 4.53
C VAL A 45 -27.49 -8.00 3.36
N LYS A 46 -27.64 -7.40 2.19
CA LYS A 46 -26.84 -7.73 1.02
C LYS A 46 -25.44 -7.16 1.19
N LYS A 47 -24.43 -8.02 1.13
CA LYS A 47 -23.02 -7.62 1.15
C LYS A 47 -22.75 -6.56 0.07
N THR A 48 -22.43 -5.36 0.48
CA THR A 48 -22.10 -4.22 -0.37
C THR A 48 -20.64 -4.28 -0.82
N LYS A 49 -20.22 -3.33 -1.68
CA LYS A 49 -18.80 -3.18 -2.04
C LYS A 49 -17.94 -2.79 -0.83
N ALA A 50 -18.49 -2.01 0.12
CA ALA A 50 -17.81 -1.64 1.36
C ALA A 50 -17.55 -2.88 2.24
N ASP A 51 -18.48 -3.83 2.28
CA ASP A 51 -18.33 -5.10 3.02
C ASP A 51 -17.30 -6.06 2.41
N LYS A 52 -16.75 -5.75 1.22
CA LYS A 52 -15.63 -6.47 0.59
C LYS A 52 -14.27 -5.83 0.86
N ASN A 53 -14.23 -4.59 1.34
CA ASN A 53 -12.96 -3.93 1.64
C ASN A 53 -12.35 -4.57 2.89
N VAL A 54 -11.27 -5.33 2.68
CA VAL A 54 -10.50 -5.88 3.78
C VAL A 54 -9.82 -4.71 4.49
N ILE A 55 -10.24 -4.44 5.73
CA ILE A 55 -9.65 -3.41 6.58
C ILE A 55 -8.20 -3.81 6.89
N PRO A 56 -7.21 -2.95 6.61
CA PRO A 56 -5.82 -3.24 6.94
C PRO A 56 -5.63 -3.45 8.45
N ASP A 57 -4.89 -4.49 8.82
CA ASP A 57 -4.54 -4.80 10.20
C ASP A 57 -3.22 -5.58 10.29
N LYS A 58 -2.82 -5.95 11.51
CA LYS A 58 -1.59 -6.73 11.77
C LYS A 58 -1.57 -8.12 11.13
N TYR A 59 -2.73 -8.66 10.74
CA TYR A 59 -2.87 -10.00 10.15
C TYR A 59 -2.89 -9.98 8.63
N ASN A 60 -3.18 -8.87 7.97
CA ASN A 60 -3.20 -8.80 6.50
C ASN A 60 -2.19 -7.80 5.91
N THR A 61 -1.40 -7.14 6.76
CA THR A 61 -0.29 -6.25 6.38
C THR A 61 1.04 -6.67 6.98
N GLY A 62 2.12 -6.08 6.44
CA GLY A 62 3.47 -6.24 6.96
C GLY A 62 4.15 -7.52 6.52
N ALA A 63 5.46 -7.55 6.74
CA ALA A 63 6.30 -8.71 6.50
C ALA A 63 6.04 -9.81 7.53
N LYS A 64 6.08 -11.06 7.07
CA LYS A 64 5.75 -12.26 7.85
C LYS A 64 6.73 -13.40 7.57
N GLY A 65 6.74 -14.36 8.48
CA GLY A 65 7.55 -15.57 8.38
C GLY A 65 9.02 -15.32 8.65
N ASN A 66 9.85 -16.27 8.20
CA ASN A 66 11.29 -16.22 8.41
C ASN A 66 11.95 -15.40 7.30
N LEU A 67 12.61 -14.31 7.69
CA LEU A 67 13.28 -13.38 6.78
C LEU A 67 14.80 -13.55 6.83
N LYS A 68 15.46 -13.46 5.68
CA LYS A 68 16.92 -13.50 5.57
C LYS A 68 17.53 -12.18 6.04
N LYS A 69 18.28 -12.21 7.14
CA LYS A 69 18.95 -11.01 7.68
C LYS A 69 20.01 -10.50 6.72
N VAL A 70 19.92 -9.23 6.35
CA VAL A 70 20.90 -8.56 5.48
C VAL A 70 22.01 -7.96 6.33
N LYS A 71 23.24 -8.34 6.03
CA LYS A 71 24.44 -7.78 6.68
C LYS A 71 24.76 -6.41 6.08
N LEU A 72 25.54 -5.62 6.82
CA LEU A 72 26.10 -4.38 6.31
C LEU A 72 27.02 -4.70 5.12
N GLY A 73 26.92 -3.92 4.03
CA GLY A 73 27.79 -4.08 2.87
C GLY A 73 27.52 -5.34 2.04
N ALA A 74 26.37 -6.01 2.24
CA ALA A 74 26.09 -7.29 1.59
C ALA A 74 25.74 -7.13 0.10
N VAL A 75 26.02 -8.17 -0.68
CA VAL A 75 25.43 -8.38 -1.99
C VAL A 75 24.14 -9.18 -1.82
N VAL A 76 23.02 -8.64 -2.28
CA VAL A 76 21.71 -9.28 -2.19
C VAL A 76 21.12 -9.36 -3.59
N GLY A 77 20.82 -10.58 -4.07
CA GLY A 77 20.24 -10.76 -5.41
C GLY A 77 21.10 -10.16 -6.55
N GLY A 78 22.43 -10.16 -6.38
CA GLY A 78 23.38 -9.55 -7.34
C GLY A 78 23.50 -8.03 -7.23
N ILE A 79 22.82 -7.40 -6.28
CA ILE A 79 22.88 -5.95 -6.03
C ILE A 79 23.78 -5.67 -4.83
N GLN A 80 24.79 -4.84 -5.03
CA GLN A 80 25.71 -4.42 -3.99
C GLN A 80 25.09 -3.32 -3.13
N PHE A 81 24.99 -3.58 -1.83
CA PHE A 81 24.79 -2.53 -0.83
C PHE A 81 26.15 -2.15 -0.26
N THR A 82 26.45 -0.87 -0.11
CA THR A 82 27.74 -0.42 0.46
C THR A 82 27.57 0.06 1.90
N ALA A 83 28.57 -0.17 2.73
CA ALA A 83 28.58 0.38 4.08
C ALA A 83 28.80 1.90 4.00
N ALA A 84 27.90 2.69 4.58
CA ALA A 84 27.96 4.16 4.55
C ALA A 84 27.85 4.79 5.95
N SER A 85 28.20 6.08 6.05
CA SER A 85 28.24 6.88 7.29
C SER A 85 28.87 6.15 8.48
N GLY A 86 30.14 5.79 8.35
CA GLY A 86 30.87 5.14 9.43
C GLY A 86 30.30 3.76 9.80
N ASN A 87 29.88 2.98 8.80
CA ASN A 87 29.38 1.60 8.97
C ASN A 87 28.05 1.47 9.73
N THR A 88 27.17 2.47 9.62
CA THR A 88 25.88 2.48 10.34
C THR A 88 24.67 2.20 9.45
N LYS A 89 24.83 2.28 8.12
CA LYS A 89 23.74 2.08 7.15
C LYS A 89 24.22 1.43 5.86
N ASN A 90 23.27 0.79 5.18
CA ASN A 90 23.44 0.27 3.84
C ASN A 90 23.04 1.34 2.81
N SER A 91 23.98 1.66 1.93
CA SER A 91 23.76 2.54 0.78
C SER A 91 23.38 1.69 -0.44
N LEU A 92 22.29 2.07 -1.11
CA LEU A 92 21.88 1.53 -2.40
C LEU A 92 22.17 2.58 -3.49
N ASP A 93 23.12 2.29 -4.37
CA ASP A 93 23.60 3.23 -5.38
C ASP A 93 23.63 2.56 -6.76
N PHE A 94 22.82 3.09 -7.69
CA PHE A 94 22.71 2.61 -9.06
C PHE A 94 23.57 3.40 -10.06
N TYR A 95 24.25 4.45 -9.63
CA TYR A 95 25.11 5.26 -10.49
C TYR A 95 26.56 4.75 -10.46
N TYR A 96 27.10 4.45 -9.27
CA TYR A 96 28.48 3.97 -9.12
C TYR A 96 28.55 2.45 -8.94
N ASN A 97 27.91 1.92 -7.90
CA ASN A 97 28.14 0.53 -7.45
C ASN A 97 27.33 -0.51 -8.23
N ASN A 98 26.17 -0.12 -8.74
CA ASN A 98 25.26 -0.98 -9.50
C ASN A 98 24.96 -0.42 -10.90
N LYS A 99 25.93 0.27 -11.51
CA LYS A 99 25.77 0.97 -12.81
C LYS A 99 25.27 0.10 -13.96
N GLN A 100 25.60 -1.18 -13.91
CA GLN A 100 25.22 -2.18 -14.92
C GLN A 100 23.75 -2.57 -14.86
N VAL A 101 23.06 -2.27 -13.74
CA VAL A 101 21.71 -2.74 -13.49
C VAL A 101 20.70 -1.87 -14.23
N LYS A 102 19.74 -2.52 -14.88
CA LYS A 102 18.68 -1.89 -15.67
C LYS A 102 17.36 -2.62 -15.43
N GLY A 103 16.25 -1.90 -15.61
CA GLY A 103 14.91 -2.50 -15.55
C GLY A 103 14.45 -2.81 -14.13
N LYS A 104 13.85 -4.00 -13.95
CA LYS A 104 13.18 -4.40 -12.72
C LYS A 104 14.09 -5.24 -11.83
N ILE A 105 14.16 -4.86 -10.55
CA ILE A 105 14.91 -5.55 -9.50
C ILE A 105 13.91 -6.01 -8.45
N ILE A 106 14.03 -7.25 -7.97
CA ILE A 106 13.12 -7.80 -6.96
C ILE A 106 13.90 -8.36 -5.78
N PHE A 107 13.62 -7.85 -4.59
CA PHE A 107 14.06 -8.39 -3.31
C PHE A 107 12.87 -9.04 -2.62
N LYS A 108 13.04 -10.29 -2.16
CA LYS A 108 11.97 -11.04 -1.50
C LYS A 108 12.47 -11.72 -0.23
N ASP A 109 11.68 -11.60 0.84
CA ASP A 109 11.88 -12.29 2.13
C ASP A 109 13.19 -11.89 2.85
N TYR A 110 13.52 -10.59 2.84
CA TYR A 110 14.73 -10.04 3.48
C TYR A 110 14.42 -9.14 4.69
N ASP A 111 15.27 -9.22 5.70
CA ASP A 111 15.25 -8.34 6.86
C ASP A 111 16.43 -7.37 6.84
N PHE A 112 16.13 -6.13 6.47
CA PHE A 112 17.06 -4.99 6.50
C PHE A 112 16.97 -4.20 7.82
N SER A 113 16.19 -4.65 8.81
CA SER A 113 15.93 -3.84 10.02
C SER A 113 17.15 -3.62 10.91
N LYS A 114 18.23 -4.39 10.73
CA LYS A 114 19.48 -4.17 11.45
C LYS A 114 20.21 -2.88 11.00
N TYR A 115 20.17 -2.55 9.71
CA TYR A 115 20.87 -1.42 9.13
C TYR A 115 19.94 -0.65 8.18
N PRO A 116 19.69 0.65 8.44
CA PRO A 116 18.92 1.50 7.53
C PRO A 116 19.38 1.36 6.08
N VAL A 117 18.43 1.49 5.15
CA VAL A 117 18.73 1.53 3.72
C VAL A 117 18.53 2.95 3.21
N VAL A 118 19.55 3.51 2.58
CA VAL A 118 19.49 4.86 2.01
C VAL A 118 19.92 4.80 0.56
N CYS A 119 19.09 5.33 -0.33
CA CYS A 119 19.41 5.42 -1.74
C CYS A 119 20.30 6.64 -1.99
N TYR A 120 21.40 6.44 -2.71
CA TYR A 120 22.33 7.50 -3.08
C TYR A 120 22.48 7.63 -4.59
N ASN A 121 22.74 8.86 -5.01
CA ASN A 121 23.01 9.22 -6.39
C ASN A 121 21.87 8.90 -7.37
N SER A 122 20.64 8.64 -6.91
CA SER A 122 19.50 8.32 -7.79
C SER A 122 19.20 9.47 -8.76
N GLN A 123 19.50 10.72 -8.39
CA GLN A 123 19.38 11.91 -9.24
C GLN A 123 20.33 11.92 -10.45
N LYS A 124 21.39 11.10 -10.42
CA LYS A 124 22.36 10.95 -11.52
C LYS A 124 22.07 9.76 -12.43
N VAL A 125 21.08 8.94 -12.10
CA VAL A 125 20.74 7.74 -12.87
C VAL A 125 19.90 8.14 -14.07
N GLU A 126 20.41 7.89 -15.28
CA GLU A 126 19.73 8.26 -16.54
C GLU A 126 18.71 7.21 -16.98
N GLN A 127 18.98 5.93 -16.71
CA GLN A 127 18.07 4.84 -17.04
C GLN A 127 16.94 4.68 -16.02
N LYS A 128 15.77 4.21 -16.49
CA LYS A 128 14.67 3.85 -15.59
C LYS A 128 14.97 2.54 -14.87
N ILE A 129 14.84 2.57 -13.54
CA ILE A 129 14.98 1.40 -12.66
C ILE A 129 13.75 1.31 -11.76
N ASN A 130 13.20 0.10 -11.63
CA ASN A 130 12.11 -0.20 -10.71
C ASN A 130 12.59 -1.23 -9.69
N VAL A 131 12.58 -0.85 -8.41
CA VAL A 131 13.04 -1.68 -7.30
C VAL A 131 11.84 -2.13 -6.49
N THR A 132 11.52 -3.42 -6.58
CA THR A 132 10.43 -4.02 -5.81
C THR A 132 10.97 -4.77 -4.61
N PHE A 133 10.43 -4.49 -3.43
CA PHE A 133 10.63 -5.25 -2.21
C PHE A 133 9.34 -5.95 -1.84
N ILE A 134 9.41 -7.27 -1.64
CA ILE A 134 8.25 -8.12 -1.31
C ILE A 134 8.55 -8.82 0.01
N ASN A 135 7.64 -8.69 0.97
CA ASN A 135 7.77 -9.33 2.29
C ASN A 135 9.10 -8.97 2.99
N CYS A 136 9.50 -7.69 2.97
CA CYS A 136 10.76 -7.23 3.54
C CYS A 136 10.54 -6.34 4.78
N LYS A 137 11.55 -6.27 5.66
CA LYS A 137 11.50 -5.45 6.88
C LYS A 137 12.59 -4.39 6.91
N PHE A 138 12.26 -3.18 7.36
CA PHE A 138 13.15 -2.02 7.40
C PHE A 138 13.05 -1.28 8.74
N SER A 139 14.20 -0.86 9.27
CA SER A 139 14.26 0.10 10.37
C SER A 139 14.16 1.54 9.86
N TYR A 140 14.70 1.79 8.68
CA TYR A 140 14.50 3.02 7.94
C TYR A 140 14.82 2.76 6.47
N PHE A 141 14.02 3.35 5.58
CA PHE A 141 14.30 3.37 4.15
C PHE A 141 14.18 4.80 3.64
N ALA A 142 15.22 5.31 2.99
CA ALA A 142 15.26 6.67 2.47
C ALA A 142 15.49 6.70 0.96
N THR A 143 14.70 7.51 0.27
CA THR A 143 14.92 7.88 -1.13
C THR A 143 15.15 9.38 -1.24
N ASP A 144 15.48 9.85 -2.45
CA ASP A 144 15.53 11.27 -2.74
C ASP A 144 14.18 11.95 -2.49
N ARG A 145 14.22 13.21 -2.05
CA ARG A 145 13.01 14.03 -1.87
C ARG A 145 12.37 14.42 -3.20
N ALA A 146 13.18 14.62 -4.25
CA ALA A 146 12.69 14.81 -5.60
C ALA A 146 12.50 13.45 -6.29
N CYS A 147 11.54 13.36 -7.21
CA CYS A 147 11.43 12.19 -8.07
C CYS A 147 12.67 12.03 -8.95
N THR A 148 13.12 10.79 -9.11
CA THR A 148 14.26 10.42 -9.97
C THR A 148 13.84 9.31 -10.95
N ASN A 149 14.77 8.82 -11.77
CA ASN A 149 14.52 7.67 -12.65
C ASN A 149 14.48 6.32 -11.90
N VAL A 150 14.75 6.31 -10.60
CA VAL A 150 14.62 5.13 -9.75
C VAL A 150 13.30 5.19 -9.00
N SER A 151 12.46 4.18 -9.17
CA SER A 151 11.15 4.03 -8.53
C SER A 151 11.13 2.81 -7.61
N TYR A 152 10.30 2.88 -6.57
CA TYR A 152 10.27 1.87 -5.51
C TYR A 152 8.86 1.32 -5.31
N GLU A 153 8.77 0.01 -5.16
CA GLU A 153 7.52 -0.69 -4.86
C GLU A 153 7.70 -1.59 -3.65
N PHE A 154 6.82 -1.45 -2.67
CA PHE A 154 6.86 -2.21 -1.44
C PHE A 154 5.56 -2.98 -1.27
N GLN A 155 5.66 -4.31 -1.21
CA GLN A 155 4.50 -5.19 -1.09
C GLN A 155 4.65 -6.02 0.18
N LYS A 156 3.67 -5.93 1.08
CA LYS A 156 3.68 -6.67 2.36
C LYS A 156 4.95 -6.43 3.17
N CYS A 157 5.47 -5.20 3.16
CA CYS A 157 6.69 -4.85 3.89
C CYS A 157 6.37 -4.22 5.25
N THR A 158 7.30 -4.31 6.20
CA THR A 158 7.20 -3.66 7.52
C THR A 158 8.27 -2.59 7.67
N PHE A 159 7.88 -1.40 8.09
CA PHE A 159 8.75 -0.25 8.31
C PHE A 159 8.61 0.26 9.73
N LYS A 160 9.73 0.70 10.32
CA LYS A 160 9.67 1.64 11.44
C LYS A 160 9.51 3.08 10.95
N ASN A 161 10.17 3.43 9.85
CA ASN A 161 10.08 4.75 9.20
C ASN A 161 10.45 4.64 7.71
N PHE A 162 9.87 5.51 6.89
CA PHE A 162 10.24 5.74 5.49
C PHE A 162 10.28 7.25 5.23
N GLY A 163 11.24 7.72 4.43
CA GLY A 163 11.26 9.11 3.97
C GLY A 163 11.68 9.26 2.52
N GLY A 164 10.95 10.03 1.73
CA GLY A 164 11.32 10.33 0.34
C GLY A 164 10.16 10.33 -0.66
N SER A 165 10.51 10.07 -1.92
CA SER A 165 9.63 10.15 -3.10
C SER A 165 9.67 8.91 -3.98
N ASN A 166 8.76 8.89 -4.96
CA ASN A 166 8.69 7.92 -6.06
C ASN A 166 8.54 6.48 -5.58
N ALA A 167 7.66 6.28 -4.60
CA ALA A 167 7.47 5.01 -3.92
C ALA A 167 5.99 4.64 -3.80
N SER A 168 5.68 3.36 -3.97
CA SER A 168 4.35 2.81 -3.76
C SER A 168 4.38 1.69 -2.72
N PHE A 169 3.31 1.60 -1.95
CA PHE A 169 3.18 0.67 -0.83
C PHE A 169 1.84 -0.03 -0.93
N ASP A 170 1.85 -1.37 -0.90
CA ASP A 170 0.64 -2.18 -0.81
C ASP A 170 0.75 -3.15 0.35
N ARG A 171 -0.27 -3.17 1.22
CA ARG A 171 -0.34 -4.05 2.40
C ARG A 171 0.87 -3.93 3.32
N CYS A 172 1.45 -2.73 3.42
CA CYS A 172 2.60 -2.48 4.27
C CYS A 172 2.15 -2.14 5.70
N LYS A 173 3.03 -2.42 6.66
CA LYS A 173 2.86 -2.03 8.07
C LYS A 173 3.90 -0.98 8.44
N PHE A 174 3.48 0.10 9.08
CA PHE A 174 4.35 1.16 9.62
C PHE A 174 4.17 1.21 11.14
N GLY A 175 5.27 1.20 11.90
CA GLY A 175 5.21 1.17 13.37
C GLY A 175 6.42 0.59 14.08
N GLY A 176 6.35 0.55 15.42
CA GLY A 176 7.37 -0.07 16.28
C GLY A 176 8.56 0.85 16.59
N SER A 177 8.33 2.16 16.58
CA SER A 177 9.27 3.22 17.00
C SER A 177 8.52 4.53 17.29
N TYR A 178 9.21 5.53 17.84
CA TYR A 178 8.70 6.90 17.97
C TYR A 178 9.01 7.80 16.75
N ASN A 179 9.57 7.27 15.66
CA ASN A 179 9.70 8.05 14.43
C ASN A 179 8.36 8.08 13.71
N ASP A 180 8.17 9.05 12.81
CA ASP A 180 6.99 9.02 11.94
C ASP A 180 6.93 7.73 11.14
N GLY A 181 5.72 7.23 10.86
CA GLY A 181 5.58 6.04 10.03
C GLY A 181 6.10 6.30 8.61
N LEU A 182 5.73 7.44 8.03
CA LEU A 182 6.06 7.82 6.66
C LEU A 182 6.18 9.34 6.50
N ASN A 183 7.29 9.79 5.90
CA ASN A 183 7.55 11.19 5.54
C ASN A 183 7.58 11.35 4.00
N PRO A 184 6.43 11.53 3.33
CA PRO A 184 6.36 11.58 1.87
C PRO A 184 6.67 12.99 1.34
N PHE A 185 7.25 13.05 0.13
CA PHE A 185 7.42 14.31 -0.60
C PHE A 185 6.69 14.31 -1.96
N GLN A 186 7.00 13.38 -2.87
CA GLN A 186 6.43 13.38 -4.22
C GLN A 186 6.12 11.97 -4.73
N LYS A 187 5.02 11.82 -5.48
CA LYS A 187 4.62 10.56 -6.14
C LYS A 187 4.64 9.38 -5.17
N ILE A 188 3.88 9.52 -4.09
CA ILE A 188 3.72 8.49 -3.07
C ILE A 188 2.33 7.90 -3.17
N ASN A 189 2.22 6.58 -3.22
CA ASN A 189 0.94 5.90 -3.25
C ASN A 189 0.91 4.76 -2.22
N VAL A 190 0.12 4.93 -1.16
CA VAL A 190 -0.02 3.98 -0.06
C VAL A 190 -1.41 3.36 -0.12
N LYS A 191 -1.47 2.04 -0.24
CA LYS A 191 -2.71 1.27 -0.40
C LYS A 191 -2.79 0.14 0.61
N ASN A 192 -4.00 -0.11 1.12
CA ASN A 192 -4.29 -1.28 1.95
C ASN A 192 -3.35 -1.44 3.15
N SER A 193 -2.82 -0.35 3.69
CA SER A 193 -1.69 -0.38 4.63
C SER A 193 -2.09 0.03 6.04
N PHE A 194 -1.31 -0.41 7.02
CA PHE A 194 -1.62 -0.28 8.43
C PHE A 194 -0.53 0.50 9.17
N PHE A 195 -0.90 1.61 9.78
CA PHE A 195 -0.05 2.43 10.64
C PHE A 195 -0.46 2.16 12.09
N CYS A 196 0.48 1.77 12.93
CA CYS A 196 0.19 1.49 14.33
C CYS A 196 1.45 1.58 15.18
N ASP A 197 1.28 1.45 16.50
CA ASP A 197 2.41 1.13 17.38
C ASP A 197 3.54 2.19 17.35
N LEU A 198 3.16 3.47 17.23
CA LEU A 198 4.08 4.61 17.18
C LEU A 198 4.45 5.19 18.56
N GLY A 199 4.19 4.44 19.62
CA GLY A 199 4.44 4.84 21.01
C GLY A 199 4.77 3.69 21.94
N SER A 200 5.15 2.51 21.46
CA SER A 200 5.36 1.34 22.33
C SER A 200 6.73 1.22 22.98
N VAL A 201 7.69 2.07 22.61
CA VAL A 201 9.08 1.95 23.06
C VAL A 201 9.47 3.20 23.82
N LYS A 202 9.79 3.12 25.11
CA LYS A 202 10.22 4.30 25.90
C LYS A 202 11.34 5.08 25.21
N SER A 203 11.23 6.41 25.19
CA SER A 203 12.28 7.31 24.69
C SER A 203 12.57 8.41 25.71
N ASP A 204 13.85 8.67 25.94
CA ASP A 204 14.32 9.78 26.78
C ASP A 204 14.50 11.09 25.97
N LYS A 205 14.32 11.01 24.64
CA LYS A 205 14.30 12.17 23.74
C LYS A 205 12.89 12.70 23.61
N VAL A 206 12.77 14.02 23.52
CA VAL A 206 11.53 14.70 23.13
C VAL A 206 11.34 14.48 21.62
N ILE A 207 10.40 13.60 21.28
CA ILE A 207 10.08 13.22 19.90
C ILE A 207 8.58 13.31 19.75
N HIS A 208 8.13 13.88 18.64
CA HIS A 208 6.75 13.84 18.21
C HIS A 208 6.67 12.84 17.05
N SER A 209 5.77 11.88 17.17
CA SER A 209 5.57 10.84 16.15
C SER A 209 4.22 11.01 15.49
N ASP A 210 4.23 11.03 14.16
CA ASP A 210 3.03 11.04 13.34
C ASP A 210 2.88 9.72 12.58
N GLY A 211 1.63 9.30 12.34
CA GLY A 211 1.35 8.20 11.40
C GLY A 211 1.99 8.48 10.04
N THR A 212 1.74 9.67 9.53
CA THR A 212 2.51 10.26 8.44
C THR A 212 2.65 11.76 8.64
N GLN A 213 3.83 12.30 8.34
CA GLN A 213 4.08 13.74 8.32
C GLN A 213 4.47 14.18 6.91
N ILE A 214 3.58 14.93 6.26
CA ILE A 214 3.85 15.58 4.99
C ILE A 214 4.37 16.99 5.30
N TYR A 215 5.68 17.14 5.21
CA TYR A 215 6.37 18.36 5.58
C TYR A 215 6.81 19.16 4.35
N GLY A 216 6.55 20.47 4.35
CA GLY A 216 6.99 21.38 3.31
C GLY A 216 8.51 21.52 3.33
N TRP A 217 9.19 21.18 2.22
CA TRP A 217 10.64 21.28 2.12
C TRP A 217 11.04 22.32 1.08
N LYS A 218 11.94 23.26 1.45
CA LYS A 218 12.36 24.35 0.58
C LYS A 218 12.82 23.82 -0.79
N GLY A 219 12.19 24.33 -1.85
CA GLY A 219 12.49 23.95 -3.24
C GLY A 219 11.86 22.64 -3.71
N ILE A 220 11.07 21.96 -2.88
CA ILE A 220 10.38 20.70 -3.21
C ILE A 220 8.90 20.84 -2.85
N MET A 221 8.05 20.97 -3.85
CA MET A 221 6.59 20.92 -3.66
C MET A 221 6.16 19.51 -3.26
N ALA A 222 5.33 19.40 -2.21
CA ALA A 222 4.73 18.13 -1.82
C ALA A 222 3.60 17.78 -2.80
N LYS A 223 3.72 16.70 -3.58
CA LYS A 223 2.70 16.44 -4.61
C LYS A 223 2.49 14.99 -5.01
N ASP A 224 1.30 14.71 -5.54
CA ASP A 224 0.89 13.38 -5.99
C ASP A 224 1.04 12.34 -4.87
N ILE A 225 0.42 12.63 -3.72
CA ILE A 225 0.45 11.76 -2.54
C ILE A 225 -0.95 11.20 -2.30
N LEU A 226 -1.08 9.88 -2.35
CA LEU A 226 -2.34 9.18 -2.14
C LEU A 226 -2.21 8.17 -1.01
N TYR A 227 -3.15 8.23 -0.08
CA TYR A 227 -3.46 7.17 0.86
C TYR A 227 -4.84 6.62 0.52
N LYS A 228 -4.95 5.31 0.29
CA LYS A 228 -6.23 4.67 -0.05
C LYS A 228 -6.44 3.39 0.75
N ASN A 229 -7.60 3.25 1.38
CA ASN A 229 -7.93 2.10 2.24
C ASN A 229 -6.80 1.85 3.25
N CYS A 230 -6.41 2.87 4.01
CA CYS A 230 -5.37 2.75 5.04
C CYS A 230 -6.01 2.84 6.43
N ARG A 231 -5.46 2.11 7.40
CA ARG A 231 -5.86 2.23 8.80
C ARG A 231 -4.72 2.80 9.61
N PHE A 232 -5.01 3.84 10.37
CA PHE A 232 -4.13 4.44 11.35
C PHE A 232 -4.69 4.11 12.74
N GLU A 233 -3.93 3.38 13.54
CA GLU A 233 -4.28 2.94 14.89
C GLU A 233 -3.14 3.30 15.83
N ILE A 234 -3.07 4.58 16.17
CA ILE A 234 -1.94 5.20 16.86
C ILE A 234 -2.43 6.01 18.08
N PRO A 235 -2.90 5.35 19.15
CA PRO A 235 -3.38 6.05 20.33
C PRO A 235 -2.27 6.89 20.97
N GLN A 236 -2.63 8.03 21.57
CA GLN A 236 -1.73 8.89 22.35
C GLN A 236 -1.35 8.26 23.70
N ILE A 237 -0.84 7.03 23.69
CA ILE A 237 -0.41 6.32 24.88
C ILE A 237 1.10 6.19 24.83
N ALA A 238 1.77 6.94 25.70
CA ALA A 238 3.21 6.84 25.91
C ALA A 238 3.53 5.93 27.11
N PRO A 239 4.61 5.13 27.07
CA PRO A 239 5.05 4.36 28.23
C PRO A 239 5.41 5.32 29.37
N LYS A 240 5.12 4.92 30.61
CA LYS A 240 5.39 5.74 31.80
C LYS A 240 6.83 6.27 31.78
N GLY A 241 6.97 7.60 31.91
CA GLY A 241 8.26 8.28 31.92
C GLY A 241 8.93 8.46 30.55
N SER A 242 8.21 8.18 29.45
CA SER A 242 8.66 8.58 28.11
C SER A 242 8.52 10.09 27.93
N LYS A 243 9.51 10.71 27.28
CA LYS A 243 9.44 12.12 26.83
C LYS A 243 8.92 12.26 25.41
N ALA A 244 8.72 11.16 24.71
CA ALA A 244 8.16 11.14 23.37
C ALA A 244 6.64 10.95 23.40
N GLY A 245 5.96 11.56 22.43
CA GLY A 245 4.52 11.49 22.28
C GLY A 245 4.14 11.17 20.84
N VAL A 246 2.95 10.59 20.69
CA VAL A 246 2.26 10.53 19.40
C VAL A 246 1.51 11.85 19.22
N ASN A 247 1.62 12.46 18.04
CA ASN A 247 1.12 13.79 17.75
C ASN A 247 -0.10 13.77 16.82
N ALA A 248 -0.03 13.07 15.68
CA ALA A 248 -1.16 12.98 14.76
C ALA A 248 -1.18 11.69 13.95
N CYS A 249 -2.37 11.25 13.51
CA CYS A 249 -2.49 10.21 12.47
C CYS A 249 -1.89 10.68 11.15
N ILE A 250 -2.24 11.91 10.77
CA ILE A 250 -1.83 12.57 9.54
C ILE A 250 -1.49 14.00 9.92
N MET A 251 -0.23 14.38 9.71
CA MET A 251 0.26 15.73 9.89
C MET A 251 0.56 16.36 8.52
N LEU A 252 -0.10 17.48 8.22
CA LEU A 252 0.12 18.27 7.01
C LEU A 252 0.77 19.61 7.43
N GLN A 253 2.09 19.71 7.27
CA GLN A 253 2.89 20.83 7.79
C GLN A 253 3.74 21.44 6.67
N LEU A 254 3.11 22.25 5.84
CA LEU A 254 3.67 22.75 4.58
C LEU A 254 4.57 23.99 4.73
N GLU A 255 5.10 24.24 5.92
CA GLU A 255 5.76 25.50 6.33
C GLU A 255 6.73 26.12 5.32
N TYR A 256 7.52 25.30 4.62
CA TYR A 256 8.57 25.78 3.70
C TYR A 256 8.30 25.51 2.21
N SER A 257 7.11 25.01 1.85
CA SER A 257 6.76 24.69 0.46
C SER A 257 5.27 24.46 0.23
N GLY A 258 4.78 24.66 -0.98
CA GLY A 258 3.39 24.35 -1.32
C GLY A 258 3.09 22.85 -1.42
N ALA A 259 1.80 22.54 -1.58
CA ALA A 259 1.33 21.20 -1.90
C ALA A 259 0.33 21.17 -3.06
N GLU A 260 0.27 20.03 -3.74
CA GLU A 260 -0.66 19.76 -4.84
C GLU A 260 -1.09 18.29 -4.83
N SER A 261 -2.37 17.98 -5.05
CA SER A 261 -2.82 16.59 -5.25
C SER A 261 -2.45 15.64 -4.09
N ILE A 262 -2.77 16.04 -2.86
CA ILE A 262 -2.70 15.18 -1.67
C ILE A 262 -4.10 14.64 -1.38
N LYS A 263 -4.25 13.31 -1.28
CA LYS A 263 -5.54 12.63 -1.14
C LYS A 263 -5.50 11.54 -0.08
N PHE A 264 -6.57 11.47 0.71
CA PHE A 264 -6.84 10.40 1.67
C PHE A 264 -8.23 9.84 1.35
N GLU A 265 -8.29 8.59 0.91
CA GLU A 265 -9.50 7.92 0.44
C GLU A 265 -9.75 6.67 1.28
N ASP A 266 -10.97 6.47 1.77
CA ASP A 266 -11.38 5.27 2.52
C ASP A 266 -10.46 4.96 3.71
N CYS A 267 -9.91 5.98 4.37
CA CYS A 267 -8.98 5.80 5.48
C CYS A 267 -9.71 5.78 6.83
N ILE A 268 -9.26 4.92 7.74
CA ILE A 268 -9.73 4.84 9.13
C ILE A 268 -8.66 5.43 10.02
N LEU A 269 -9.02 6.43 10.84
CA LEU A 269 -8.11 7.11 11.75
C LEU A 269 -8.58 6.87 13.19
N ASN A 270 -7.75 6.22 14.00
CA ASN A 270 -7.96 6.01 15.42
C ASN A 270 -6.69 6.37 16.20
N GLY A 271 -6.80 7.39 17.04
CA GLY A 271 -5.66 8.06 17.66
C GLY A 271 -5.22 9.28 16.85
N GLY A 272 -4.01 9.77 17.12
CA GLY A 272 -3.63 11.13 16.76
C GLY A 272 -3.79 12.02 17.96
#